data_AF-A0A1V5KIE9-F1
#
_entry.id   AF-A0A1V5KIE9-F1
#
_cell.length_a   1.000
_cell.length_b   1.000
_cell.length_c   1.000
_cell.angle_alpha   90.00
_cell.angle_beta   90.00
_cell.angle_gamma   90.00
#
_symmetry.space_group_name_H-M   'P 1'
#
loop_
_entity.id
_entity.type
_entity.pdbx_description
1 polymer ?
#
loop_
_entity_poly.entity_id
_entity_poly.type
_entity_poly.pdbx_seq_one_letter_code
_entity_poly.pdbx_strand_id
1 'polypeptide(L)'
;MGKAWAEGQRFMNSPAGKEAAARAARDVKQAESLLHRIAQAKAAGDKVKYRELIGRLQGNKTAQGLLNSPKYSNQFRNTLDKTHRAMGRLADKGTIKQFMQTDTARKEIEALARKFGVKPGDIVVKARNISGNTKTMRNLKSGEMLKYGADRDVVFQYCVKGKHAGWKSLKDVHHKAIENIYNSNLKHVTGRSAHSMDHVVTSRWNPEAYNAGLNPNTRAGQQAIDDIISGRSAGKLKRPADVRDTVIHKGREWMESGSKWANRGAREGKDVYIRIGNQKVREGMRQMSKEYNRQVAQFIKAKGLNPSKVLPPRLNKGLEIFRKVEQGMPVEQAREMLKAMTPKGGVPITPETIADDLGNFVEFLNRWGLPASP
;
A
#
# COMPACT_ATOMS: atom_id res chain seq x y z
N MET A 1 -12.88 -4.55 -25.93
CA MET A 1 -11.45 -4.19 -25.78
C MET A 1 -10.75 -3.83 -27.10
N GLY A 2 -11.29 -4.18 -28.28
CA GLY A 2 -10.60 -4.08 -29.58
C GLY A 2 -9.90 -2.75 -29.86
N LYS A 3 -10.61 -1.61 -29.83
CA LYS A 3 -10.01 -0.29 -30.13
C LYS A 3 -8.90 0.11 -29.16
N ALA A 4 -9.13 0.00 -27.85
CA ALA A 4 -8.13 0.34 -26.83
C ALA A 4 -6.88 -0.54 -26.96
N TRP A 5 -7.07 -1.84 -27.18
CA TRP A 5 -5.96 -2.77 -27.41
C TRP A 5 -5.16 -2.43 -28.67
N ALA A 6 -5.84 -2.11 -29.78
CA ALA A 6 -5.19 -1.72 -31.02
C ALA A 6 -4.34 -0.45 -30.84
N GLU A 7 -4.83 0.56 -30.12
CA GLU A 7 -4.05 1.76 -29.80
C GLU A 7 -2.85 1.45 -28.90
N GLY A 8 -3.04 0.59 -27.90
CA GLY A 8 -1.93 0.09 -27.09
C GLY A 8 -0.85 -0.61 -27.93
N GLN A 9 -1.23 -1.38 -28.95
CA GLN A 9 -0.27 -2.04 -29.85
C GLN A 9 0.40 -1.06 -30.82
N ARG A 10 -0.35 -0.10 -31.37
CA ARG A 10 0.20 1.00 -32.18
C ARG A 10 1.25 1.79 -31.40
N PHE A 11 0.96 2.11 -30.14
CA PHE A 11 1.93 2.73 -29.24
C PHE A 11 3.20 1.88 -29.12
N MET A 12 3.08 0.57 -28.81
CA MET A 12 4.24 -0.31 -28.66
C MET A 12 5.12 -0.40 -29.91
N ASN A 13 4.52 -0.28 -31.10
CA ASN A 13 5.25 -0.29 -32.37
C ASN A 13 5.91 1.05 -32.72
N SER A 14 5.55 2.14 -32.02
CA SER A 14 6.15 3.47 -32.21
C SER A 14 7.55 3.57 -31.56
N PRO A 15 8.37 4.58 -31.92
CA PRO A 15 9.63 4.85 -31.23
C PRO A 15 9.47 5.02 -29.70
N ALA A 16 8.42 5.73 -29.27
CA ALA A 16 8.13 5.93 -27.84
C ALA A 16 7.76 4.62 -27.12
N GLY A 17 7.05 3.71 -27.80
CA GLY A 17 6.73 2.39 -27.28
C GLY A 17 7.95 1.49 -27.13
N LYS A 18 8.85 1.48 -28.12
CA LYS A 18 10.13 0.77 -28.05
C LYS A 18 10.99 1.29 -26.90
N GLU A 19 11.00 2.59 -26.67
CA GLU A 19 11.73 3.20 -25.56
C GLU A 19 11.12 2.84 -24.19
N ALA A 20 9.79 2.82 -24.07
CA ALA A 20 9.08 2.36 -22.87
C ALA A 20 9.38 0.88 -22.56
N ALA A 21 9.41 0.01 -23.56
CA ALA A 21 9.86 -1.37 -23.41
C ALA A 21 11.32 -1.45 -22.93
N ALA A 22 12.22 -0.66 -23.52
CA ALA A 22 13.63 -0.61 -23.10
C ALA A 22 13.77 -0.13 -21.64
N ARG A 23 13.00 0.87 -21.20
CA ARG A 23 12.91 1.31 -19.80
C ARG A 23 12.50 0.16 -18.87
N ALA A 24 11.45 -0.56 -19.23
CA ALA A 24 10.96 -1.69 -18.43
C ALA A 24 12.02 -2.80 -18.31
N ALA A 25 12.74 -3.11 -19.39
CA ALA A 25 13.85 -4.07 -19.36
C ALA A 25 15.02 -3.59 -18.47
N ARG A 26 15.36 -2.28 -18.52
CA ARG A 26 16.37 -1.69 -17.62
C ARG A 26 15.99 -1.83 -16.15
N ASP A 27 14.71 -1.61 -15.82
CA ASP A 27 14.21 -1.78 -14.45
C ASP A 27 14.35 -3.23 -13.96
N VAL A 28 14.08 -4.22 -14.80
CA VAL A 28 14.28 -5.64 -14.49
C VAL A 28 15.76 -5.93 -14.22
N LYS A 29 16.67 -5.49 -15.10
CA LYS A 29 18.12 -5.70 -14.93
C LYS A 29 18.65 -5.06 -13.63
N GLN A 30 18.19 -3.85 -13.31
CA GLN A 30 18.57 -3.17 -12.07
C GLN A 30 18.00 -3.86 -10.83
N ALA A 31 16.78 -4.38 -10.91
CA ALA A 31 16.16 -5.16 -9.85
C ALA A 31 16.90 -6.48 -9.59
N GLU A 32 17.32 -7.21 -10.63
CA GLU A 32 18.14 -8.41 -10.50
C GLU A 32 19.52 -8.10 -9.88
N SER A 33 20.17 -7.05 -10.36
CA SER A 33 21.44 -6.57 -9.78
C SER A 33 21.31 -6.22 -8.29
N LEU A 34 20.21 -5.58 -7.89
CA LEU A 34 19.93 -5.28 -6.49
C LEU A 34 19.79 -6.56 -5.65
N LEU A 35 19.03 -7.54 -6.13
CA LEU A 35 18.84 -8.82 -5.43
C LEU A 35 20.16 -9.60 -5.30
N HIS A 36 21.00 -9.58 -6.33
CA HIS A 36 22.34 -10.17 -6.31
C HIS A 36 23.23 -9.51 -5.25
N ARG A 37 23.29 -8.16 -5.23
CA ARG A 37 24.08 -7.41 -4.24
C ARG A 37 23.61 -7.64 -2.81
N ILE A 38 22.31 -7.85 -2.60
CA ILE A 38 21.75 -8.21 -1.30
C ILE A 38 22.28 -9.58 -0.84
N ALA A 39 22.34 -10.56 -1.75
CA ALA A 39 22.90 -11.87 -1.45
C ALA A 39 24.40 -11.79 -1.14
N GLN A 40 25.17 -11.01 -1.91
CA GLN A 40 26.59 -10.78 -1.67
C GLN A 40 26.86 -10.10 -0.32
N ALA A 41 26.14 -9.02 0.00
CA ALA A 41 26.29 -8.31 1.27
C ALA A 41 25.97 -9.22 2.47
N LYS A 42 24.97 -10.10 2.32
CA LYS A 42 24.67 -11.12 3.34
C LYS A 42 25.81 -12.12 3.51
N ALA A 43 26.34 -12.65 2.40
CA ALA A 43 27.42 -13.64 2.42
C ALA A 43 28.71 -13.06 3.01
N ALA A 44 29.01 -11.79 2.72
CA ALA A 44 30.15 -11.07 3.27
C ALA A 44 29.98 -10.64 4.75
N GLY A 45 28.79 -10.83 5.35
CA GLY A 45 28.51 -10.41 6.72
C GLY A 45 28.40 -8.89 6.93
N ASP A 46 28.35 -8.09 5.86
CA ASP A 46 28.25 -6.62 5.93
C ASP A 46 26.82 -6.19 6.31
N LYS A 47 26.59 -6.06 7.63
CA LYS A 47 25.28 -5.72 8.19
C LYS A 47 24.79 -4.34 7.77
N VAL A 48 25.69 -3.36 7.61
CA VAL A 48 25.32 -1.98 7.25
C VAL A 48 24.86 -1.96 5.80
N LYS A 49 25.65 -2.53 4.90
CA LYS A 49 25.30 -2.60 3.49
C LYS A 49 24.05 -3.43 3.24
N TYR A 50 23.91 -4.55 3.95
CA TYR A 50 22.74 -5.39 3.84
C TYR A 50 21.44 -4.65 4.19
N ARG A 51 21.43 -3.88 5.29
CA ARG A 51 20.28 -3.05 5.70
C ARG A 51 19.97 -1.96 4.68
N GLU A 52 21.00 -1.25 4.22
CA GLU A 52 20.86 -0.21 3.20
C GLU A 52 20.21 -0.77 1.93
N LEU A 53 20.71 -1.90 1.42
CA LEU A 53 20.19 -2.55 0.22
C LEU A 53 18.76 -3.08 0.40
N ILE A 54 18.39 -3.59 1.59
CA ILE A 54 17.00 -3.94 1.89
C ILE A 54 16.10 -2.70 1.88
N GLY A 55 16.58 -1.56 2.38
CA GLY A 55 15.87 -0.29 2.23
C GLY A 55 15.62 0.08 0.77
N ARG A 56 16.61 -0.15 -0.11
CA ARG A 56 16.44 0.04 -1.56
C ARG A 56 15.45 -0.96 -2.19
N LEU A 57 15.47 -2.21 -1.72
CA LEU A 57 14.58 -3.27 -2.19
C LEU A 57 13.11 -2.92 -1.90
N GLN A 58 12.81 -2.40 -0.71
CA GLN A 58 11.45 -2.02 -0.36
C GLN A 58 10.92 -0.91 -1.28
N GLY A 59 11.72 0.08 -1.65
CA GLY A 59 11.30 1.10 -2.62
C GLY A 59 11.23 0.65 -4.09
N ASN A 60 11.63 -0.59 -4.41
CA ASN A 60 11.72 -1.08 -5.79
C ASN A 60 10.68 -2.18 -6.07
N LYS A 61 9.52 -1.79 -6.61
CA LYS A 61 8.39 -2.70 -6.89
C LYS A 61 8.74 -3.79 -7.91
N THR A 62 9.63 -3.51 -8.86
CA THR A 62 10.13 -4.52 -9.82
C THR A 62 10.94 -5.59 -9.10
N ALA A 63 11.84 -5.20 -8.18
CA ALA A 63 12.62 -6.14 -7.37
C ALA A 63 11.74 -6.94 -6.41
N GLN A 64 10.72 -6.33 -5.79
CA GLN A 64 9.73 -7.07 -5.01
C GLN A 64 8.96 -8.09 -5.87
N GLY A 65 8.57 -7.71 -7.09
CA GLY A 65 7.90 -8.59 -8.05
C GLY A 65 8.76 -9.81 -8.42
N LEU A 66 10.02 -9.57 -8.80
CA LEU A 66 10.99 -10.64 -9.09
C LEU A 66 11.22 -11.54 -7.87
N LEU A 67 11.37 -10.94 -6.69
CA LEU A 67 11.55 -11.68 -5.45
C LEU A 67 10.34 -12.57 -5.14
N ASN A 68 9.14 -12.18 -5.55
CA ASN A 68 7.89 -12.95 -5.42
C ASN A 68 7.64 -13.89 -6.62
N SER A 69 8.66 -14.27 -7.37
CA SER A 69 8.60 -15.33 -8.38
C SER A 69 9.09 -16.68 -7.82
N PRO A 70 8.79 -17.81 -8.50
CA PRO A 70 9.33 -19.12 -8.12
C PRO A 70 10.87 -19.19 -8.08
N LYS A 71 11.57 -18.26 -8.75
CA LYS A 71 13.05 -18.17 -8.79
C LYS A 71 13.71 -18.06 -7.42
N TYR A 72 13.04 -17.43 -6.45
CA TYR A 72 13.59 -17.22 -5.11
C TYR A 72 12.94 -18.14 -4.08
N SER A 73 13.70 -18.56 -3.07
CA SER A 73 13.20 -19.47 -2.03
C SER A 73 12.42 -18.72 -0.94
N ASN A 74 11.49 -19.42 -0.28
CA ASN A 74 10.77 -18.88 0.89
C ASN A 74 11.72 -18.52 2.04
N GLN A 75 12.83 -19.24 2.18
CA GLN A 75 13.85 -18.95 3.19
C GLN A 75 14.57 -17.63 2.94
N PHE A 76 14.89 -17.32 1.68
CA PHE A 76 15.47 -16.03 1.32
C PHE A 76 14.49 -14.89 1.61
N ARG A 77 13.24 -15.01 1.17
CA ARG A 77 12.16 -14.03 1.44
C ARG A 77 11.93 -13.79 2.92
N ASN A 78 11.87 -14.87 3.72
CA ASN A 78 11.72 -14.80 5.17
C ASN A 78 12.90 -14.09 5.86
N THR A 79 14.13 -14.30 5.39
CA THR A 79 15.31 -13.61 5.94
C THR A 79 15.22 -12.10 5.72
N LEU A 80 14.85 -11.70 4.50
CA LEU A 80 14.69 -10.30 4.13
C LEU A 80 13.57 -9.64 4.94
N ASP A 81 12.40 -10.29 5.04
CA ASP A 81 11.25 -9.80 5.80
C ASP A 81 11.59 -9.65 7.30
N LYS A 82 12.26 -10.64 7.91
CA LYS A 82 12.73 -10.53 9.31
C LYS A 82 13.64 -9.33 9.54
N THR A 83 14.56 -9.09 8.61
CA THR A 83 15.50 -7.97 8.69
C THR A 83 14.77 -6.63 8.53
N HIS A 84 13.87 -6.53 7.55
CA HIS A 84 13.03 -5.35 7.34
C HIS A 84 12.16 -5.03 8.56
N ARG A 85 11.50 -6.03 9.16
CA ARG A 85 10.75 -5.87 10.41
C ARG A 85 11.63 -5.45 11.58
N ALA A 86 12.86 -5.97 11.65
CA ALA A 86 13.81 -5.57 12.69
C ALA A 86 14.21 -4.09 12.54
N MET A 87 14.47 -3.62 11.32
CA MET A 87 14.70 -2.20 11.02
C MET A 87 13.50 -1.34 11.42
N GLY A 88 12.27 -1.76 11.10
CA GLY A 88 11.05 -1.09 11.54
C GLY A 88 10.95 -0.96 13.06
N ARG A 89 11.26 -2.03 13.81
CA ARG A 89 11.28 -2.01 15.28
C ARG A 89 12.36 -1.09 15.86
N LEU A 90 13.51 -0.95 15.19
CA LEU A 90 14.55 0.00 15.60
C LEU A 90 14.05 1.44 15.41
N ALA A 91 13.41 1.73 14.28
CA ALA A 91 12.80 3.03 14.03
C ALA A 91 11.71 3.34 15.06
N ASP A 92 10.85 2.36 15.41
CA ASP A 92 9.82 2.53 16.43
C ASP A 92 10.40 2.91 17.79
N LYS A 93 11.48 2.24 18.22
CA LYS A 93 12.15 2.53 19.51
C LYS A 93 12.68 3.95 19.56
N GLY A 94 13.38 4.40 18.51
CA GLY A 94 13.87 5.77 18.41
C GLY A 94 12.73 6.79 18.39
N THR A 95 11.66 6.47 17.65
CA THR A 95 10.46 7.29 17.54
C THR A 95 9.77 7.49 18.89
N ILE A 96 9.55 6.40 19.63
CA ILE A 96 8.95 6.45 20.96
C ILE A 96 9.82 7.26 21.90
N LYS A 97 11.13 6.99 21.95
CA LYS A 97 12.07 7.72 22.81
C LYS A 97 12.01 9.23 22.56
N GLN A 98 12.07 9.64 21.30
CA GLN A 98 12.06 11.05 20.93
C GLN A 98 10.68 11.69 21.15
N PHE A 99 9.59 11.00 20.81
CA PHE A 99 8.23 11.52 21.02
C PHE A 99 7.91 11.75 22.49
N MET A 100 8.32 10.84 23.37
CA MET A 100 8.11 10.95 24.82
C MET A 100 8.81 12.17 25.45
N GLN A 101 9.77 12.79 24.76
CA GLN A 101 10.45 14.01 25.21
C GLN A 101 9.72 15.30 24.78
N THR A 102 8.66 15.19 23.98
CA THR A 102 7.92 16.36 23.47
C THR A 102 6.90 16.88 24.48
N ASP A 103 6.62 18.19 24.43
CA ASP A 103 5.55 18.80 25.23
C ASP A 103 4.17 18.24 24.88
N THR A 104 3.97 17.85 23.61
CA THR A 104 2.73 17.19 23.17
C THR A 104 2.51 15.89 23.92
N ALA A 105 3.53 15.03 24.01
CA ALA A 105 3.44 13.78 24.75
C ALA A 105 3.18 14.02 26.24
N ARG A 106 3.88 14.98 26.86
CA ARG A 106 3.70 15.33 28.28
C ARG A 106 2.26 15.74 28.59
N LYS A 107 1.73 16.71 27.83
CA LYS A 107 0.34 17.21 27.99
C LYS A 107 -0.70 16.12 27.80
N GLU A 108 -0.52 15.25 26.79
CA GLU A 108 -1.46 14.15 26.55
C GLU A 108 -1.39 13.08 27.65
N ILE A 109 -0.21 12.76 28.17
CA ILE A 109 -0.03 11.82 29.28
C ILE A 109 -0.71 12.34 30.55
N GLU A 110 -0.52 13.62 30.90
CA GLU A 110 -1.17 14.24 32.06
C GLU A 110 -2.70 14.24 31.93
N ALA A 111 -3.23 14.52 30.73
CA ALA A 111 -4.66 14.46 30.46
C ALA A 111 -5.22 13.04 30.58
N LEU A 112 -4.51 12.04 30.03
CA LEU A 112 -4.90 10.64 30.12
C LEU A 112 -4.82 10.11 31.56
N ALA A 113 -3.77 10.48 32.29
CA ALA A 113 -3.57 10.14 33.70
C ALA A 113 -4.76 10.58 34.56
N ARG A 114 -5.16 11.86 34.44
CA ARG A 114 -6.35 12.41 35.11
C ARG A 114 -7.63 11.69 34.70
N LYS A 115 -7.82 11.46 33.40
CA LYS A 115 -9.03 10.83 32.86
C LYS A 115 -9.22 9.38 33.32
N PHE A 116 -8.14 8.62 33.42
CA PHE A 116 -8.18 7.18 33.71
C PHE A 116 -7.80 6.83 35.14
N GLY A 117 -7.49 7.81 35.99
CA GLY A 117 -7.11 7.59 37.39
C GLY A 117 -5.81 6.79 37.55
N VAL A 118 -4.83 7.04 36.68
CA VAL A 118 -3.51 6.36 36.70
C VAL A 118 -2.40 7.38 36.87
N LYS A 119 -1.21 6.97 37.32
CA LYS A 119 -0.07 7.89 37.42
C LYS A 119 0.48 8.19 36.02
N PRO A 120 0.92 9.43 35.73
CA PRO A 120 1.57 9.77 34.47
C PRO A 120 2.71 8.83 34.09
N GLY A 121 3.54 8.44 35.07
CA GLY A 121 4.68 7.52 34.88
C GLY A 121 4.30 6.09 34.49
N ASP A 122 3.04 5.68 34.69
CA ASP A 122 2.56 4.34 34.31
C ASP A 122 2.12 4.27 32.83
N ILE A 123 1.98 5.44 32.18
CA ILE A 123 1.59 5.54 30.77
C ILE A 123 2.83 5.50 29.89
N VAL A 124 2.86 4.55 28.96
CA VAL A 124 3.93 4.42 27.96
C VAL A 124 3.36 4.53 26.55
N VAL A 125 4.20 4.84 25.57
CA VAL A 125 3.82 4.73 24.15
C VAL A 125 4.34 3.41 23.58
N LYS A 126 3.47 2.70 22.83
CA LYS A 126 3.82 1.48 22.11
C LYS A 126 3.51 1.58 20.63
N ALA A 127 4.39 1.03 19.80
CA ALA A 127 4.15 0.86 18.38
C ALA A 127 3.46 -0.49 18.12
N ARG A 128 2.47 -0.49 17.25
CA ARG A 128 1.79 -1.69 16.74
C ARG A 128 1.80 -1.65 15.22
N ASN A 129 2.32 -2.70 14.60
CA ASN A 129 2.13 -2.92 13.17
C ASN A 129 0.73 -3.50 12.94
N ILE A 130 -0.05 -2.86 12.07
CA ILE A 130 -1.42 -3.28 11.73
C ILE A 130 -1.54 -3.77 10.28
N SER A 131 -0.43 -3.94 9.57
CA SER A 131 -0.44 -4.47 8.21
C SER A 131 -0.83 -5.96 8.12
N GLY A 132 -1.60 -6.30 7.10
CA GLY A 132 -2.23 -7.61 6.91
C GLY A 132 -1.36 -8.77 6.42
N ASN A 133 -0.02 -8.66 6.34
CA ASN A 133 0.83 -9.81 5.98
C ASN A 133 1.37 -10.51 7.24
N THR A 134 0.54 -11.41 7.78
CA THR A 134 0.82 -12.22 8.98
C THR A 134 1.37 -13.61 8.67
N LYS A 135 1.44 -14.00 7.39
CA LYS A 135 1.95 -15.30 6.99
C LYS A 135 3.45 -15.36 7.28
N THR A 136 3.87 -16.43 7.95
CA THR A 136 5.28 -16.70 8.26
C THR A 136 5.62 -18.11 7.82
N MET A 137 6.91 -18.46 7.81
CA MET A 137 7.35 -19.84 7.55
C MET A 137 6.64 -20.88 8.42
N ARG A 138 6.25 -20.53 9.66
CA ARG A 138 5.57 -21.46 10.58
C ARG A 138 4.12 -21.77 10.17
N ASN A 139 3.49 -20.87 9.42
CA ASN A 139 2.06 -20.92 9.09
C ASN A 139 1.85 -21.06 7.58
N LEU A 140 2.91 -21.38 6.84
CA LEU A 140 2.91 -21.53 5.39
C LEU A 140 2.52 -22.97 5.06
N LYS A 141 1.47 -23.17 4.26
CA LYS A 141 1.10 -24.52 3.81
C LYS A 141 2.07 -25.00 2.75
N SER A 142 2.17 -26.32 2.59
CA SER A 142 2.97 -26.92 1.51
C SER A 142 2.52 -26.39 0.14
N GLY A 143 3.47 -26.08 -0.73
CA GLY A 143 3.22 -25.49 -2.05
C GLY A 143 2.92 -23.98 -2.04
N GLU A 144 2.75 -23.33 -0.89
CA GLU A 144 2.50 -21.89 -0.85
C GLU A 144 3.79 -21.07 -0.90
N MET A 145 3.67 -19.88 -1.49
CA MET A 145 4.75 -18.89 -1.52
C MET A 145 4.60 -17.88 -0.38
N LEU A 146 5.70 -17.62 0.34
CA LEU A 146 5.78 -16.49 1.27
C LEU A 146 6.00 -15.21 0.46
N LYS A 147 5.08 -14.24 0.53
CA LYS A 147 5.22 -12.96 -0.20
C LYS A 147 6.08 -11.96 0.57
N TYR A 148 7.08 -11.38 -0.07
CA TYR A 148 7.86 -10.24 0.41
C TYR A 148 7.23 -8.90 -0.05
N GLY A 149 7.53 -7.82 0.68
CA GLY A 149 7.08 -6.46 0.35
C GLY A 149 5.77 -6.11 1.04
N ALA A 150 5.61 -6.48 2.30
CA ALA A 150 4.46 -6.05 3.08
C ALA A 150 4.56 -4.55 3.35
N ASP A 151 3.47 -3.83 3.05
CA ASP A 151 3.23 -2.47 3.54
C ASP A 151 3.43 -2.47 5.08
N ARG A 152 3.86 -1.35 5.67
CA ARG A 152 3.98 -1.23 7.13
C ARG A 152 3.18 -0.04 7.65
N ASP A 153 1.99 -0.36 8.12
CA ASP A 153 1.07 0.56 8.76
C ASP A 153 1.34 0.49 10.26
N VAL A 154 1.89 1.55 10.84
CA VAL A 154 2.23 1.61 12.26
C VAL A 154 1.33 2.58 12.98
N VAL A 155 0.71 2.11 14.06
CA VAL A 155 -0.01 2.93 15.02
C VAL A 155 0.83 3.05 16.28
N PHE A 156 0.97 4.27 16.78
CA PHE A 156 1.53 4.52 18.10
C PHE A 156 0.40 4.76 19.09
N GLN A 157 0.47 4.14 20.27
CA GLN A 157 -0.63 4.14 21.23
C GLN A 157 -0.12 4.42 22.63
N TYR A 158 -0.81 5.31 23.35
CA TYR A 158 -0.67 5.43 24.79
C TYR A 158 -1.26 4.20 25.45
N CYS A 159 -0.48 3.53 26.29
CA CYS A 159 -0.83 2.28 26.93
C CYS A 159 -0.51 2.34 28.42
N VAL A 160 -1.29 1.62 29.22
CA VAL A 160 -0.99 1.34 30.63
C VAL A 160 -0.89 -0.17 30.82
N LYS A 161 -0.14 -0.63 31.83
CA LYS A 161 -0.11 -2.04 32.20
C LYS A 161 -1.51 -2.48 32.66
N GLY A 162 -2.06 -3.50 32.03
CA GLY A 162 -3.35 -4.08 32.37
C GLY A 162 -3.26 -5.09 33.51
N LYS A 163 -4.41 -5.38 34.15
CA LYS A 163 -4.52 -6.29 35.29
C LYS A 163 -4.08 -7.74 34.98
N HIS A 164 -4.12 -8.18 33.73
CA HIS A 164 -3.79 -9.55 33.30
C HIS A 164 -2.50 -9.62 32.44
N ALA A 165 -1.44 -8.93 32.87
CA ALA A 165 -0.11 -8.89 32.21
C ALA A 165 -0.04 -8.31 30.77
N GLY A 166 -1.18 -8.01 30.14
CA GLY A 166 -1.25 -7.32 28.84
C GLY A 166 -1.22 -5.80 28.96
N TRP A 167 -0.87 -5.11 27.87
CA TRP A 167 -0.96 -3.64 27.79
C TRP A 167 -2.36 -3.23 27.34
N LYS A 168 -2.98 -2.30 28.06
CA LYS A 168 -4.27 -1.71 27.69
C LYS A 168 -4.02 -0.40 26.95
N SER A 169 -4.48 -0.32 25.69
CA SER A 169 -4.46 0.93 24.92
C SER A 169 -5.50 1.92 25.49
N LEU A 170 -5.07 3.16 25.72
CA LEU A 170 -5.89 4.27 26.21
C LEU A 170 -6.35 5.16 25.04
N LYS A 171 -5.44 5.46 24.12
CA LYS A 171 -5.64 6.39 23.00
C LYS A 171 -4.54 6.18 21.95
N ASP A 172 -4.88 6.36 20.66
CA ASP A 172 -3.87 6.47 19.60
C ASP A 172 -3.17 7.83 19.69
N VAL A 173 -1.86 7.85 19.48
CA VAL A 173 -1.12 9.08 19.18
C VAL A 173 -1.61 9.58 17.82
N HIS A 174 -1.90 10.88 17.72
CA HIS A 174 -2.29 11.46 16.44
C HIS A 174 -1.14 11.34 15.44
N HIS A 175 -1.37 10.75 14.25
CA HIS A 175 -0.30 10.47 13.27
C HIS A 175 0.54 11.72 12.95
N LYS A 176 -0.09 12.88 12.72
CA LYS A 176 0.61 14.16 12.49
C LYS A 176 1.59 14.58 13.59
N ALA A 177 1.37 14.18 14.84
CA ALA A 177 2.25 14.53 15.95
C ALA A 177 3.53 13.69 15.98
N ILE A 178 3.55 12.53 15.33
CA ILE A 178 4.65 11.55 15.45
C ILE A 178 5.25 11.13 14.10
N GLU A 179 4.57 11.39 12.99
CA GLU A 179 5.00 11.00 11.63
C GLU A 179 6.38 11.54 11.27
N ASN A 180 6.66 12.83 11.52
CA ASN A 180 7.96 13.43 11.21
C ASN A 180 9.09 12.82 12.04
N ILE A 181 8.82 12.52 13.31
CA ILE A 181 9.74 11.83 14.21
C ILE A 181 10.03 10.43 13.68
N TYR A 182 8.97 9.70 13.28
CA TYR A 182 9.08 8.38 12.70
C TYR A 182 9.90 8.37 11.41
N ASN A 183 9.61 9.30 10.50
CA ASN A 183 10.32 9.42 9.22
C ASN A 183 11.81 9.70 9.43
N SER A 184 12.16 10.59 10.38
CA SER A 184 13.55 10.86 10.75
C SER A 184 14.28 9.61 11.26
N ASN A 185 13.68 8.91 12.23
CA ASN A 185 14.27 7.70 12.80
C ASN A 185 14.37 6.56 11.78
N LEU A 186 13.36 6.39 10.91
CA LEU A 186 13.41 5.39 9.86
C LEU A 186 14.50 5.71 8.82
N LYS A 187 14.65 6.99 8.45
CA LYS A 187 15.73 7.42 7.55
C LYS A 187 17.11 7.17 8.16
N HIS A 188 17.27 7.39 9.46
CA HIS A 188 18.51 7.04 10.16
C HIS A 188 18.81 5.53 10.12
N VAL A 189 17.79 4.68 10.32
CA VAL A 189 17.96 3.22 10.35
C VAL A 189 18.16 2.61 8.96
N THR A 190 17.50 3.14 7.94
CA THR A 190 17.36 2.49 6.61
C THR A 190 17.98 3.29 5.47
N GLY A 191 18.37 4.55 5.70
CA GLY A 191 18.73 5.51 4.66
C GLY A 191 17.54 6.01 3.83
N ARG A 192 16.30 5.63 4.18
CA ARG A 192 15.10 5.82 3.36
C ARG A 192 13.96 6.42 4.21
N SER A 193 13.17 7.29 3.58
CA SER A 193 11.95 7.86 4.18
C SER A 193 10.85 6.80 4.34
N ALA A 194 9.86 7.07 5.21
CA ALA A 194 8.66 6.25 5.38
C ALA A 194 7.93 6.03 4.05
N HIS A 195 7.71 7.12 3.31
CA HIS A 195 7.10 7.07 1.97
C HIS A 195 7.83 6.14 1.00
N SER A 196 9.17 6.22 0.95
CA SER A 196 9.96 5.37 0.06
C SER A 196 10.04 3.91 0.49
N MET A 197 9.59 3.59 1.70
CA MET A 197 9.58 2.24 2.27
C MET A 197 8.17 1.63 2.32
N ASP A 198 7.15 2.32 1.79
CA ASP A 198 5.74 1.95 1.97
C ASP A 198 5.37 1.80 3.45
N HIS A 199 5.94 2.67 4.29
CA HIS A 199 5.58 2.77 5.70
C HIS A 199 4.64 3.95 5.88
N VAL A 200 3.56 3.73 6.62
CA VAL A 200 2.62 4.80 6.97
C VAL A 200 2.46 4.85 8.47
N VAL A 201 2.66 6.04 9.04
CA VAL A 201 2.22 6.33 10.41
C VAL A 201 0.74 6.63 10.35
N THR A 202 -0.05 5.73 10.91
CA THR A 202 -1.50 5.82 10.87
C THR A 202 -2.07 5.93 12.28
N SER A 203 -3.30 6.40 12.34
CA SER A 203 -4.13 6.48 13.54
C SER A 203 -5.58 6.44 13.07
N ARG A 204 -6.55 6.33 14.00
CA ARG A 204 -7.98 6.35 13.65
C ARG A 204 -8.46 7.56 12.81
N TRP A 205 -7.65 8.61 12.69
CA TRP A 205 -7.93 9.83 11.93
C TRP A 205 -7.21 9.90 10.58
N ASN A 206 -6.38 8.92 10.25
CA ASN A 206 -5.66 8.90 8.97
C ASN A 206 -6.63 8.42 7.85
N PRO A 207 -6.70 9.12 6.69
CA PRO A 207 -7.54 8.71 5.56
C PRO A 207 -7.32 7.27 5.05
N GLU A 208 -6.14 6.69 5.29
CA GLU A 208 -5.83 5.30 4.91
C GLU A 208 -6.41 4.23 5.85
N ALA A 209 -6.91 4.63 7.02
CA ALA A 209 -7.16 3.74 8.15
C ALA A 209 -8.49 2.95 8.10
N TYR A 210 -9.27 3.00 7.01
CA TYR A 210 -10.63 2.47 6.89
C TYR A 210 -11.51 2.79 8.11
N ASN A 211 -12.33 3.84 8.03
CA ASN A 211 -13.20 4.18 9.15
C ASN A 211 -14.42 3.26 9.23
N ALA A 212 -14.37 2.26 10.12
CA ALA A 212 -15.50 1.36 10.37
C ALA A 212 -16.67 1.99 11.16
N GLY A 213 -16.52 3.25 11.63
CA GLY A 213 -17.51 3.90 12.51
C GLY A 213 -17.53 3.34 13.93
N LEU A 214 -16.51 2.56 14.29
CA LEU A 214 -16.33 1.96 15.62
C LEU A 214 -14.98 2.40 16.18
N ASN A 215 -14.82 2.31 17.50
CA ASN A 215 -13.53 2.54 18.12
C ASN A 215 -12.55 1.41 17.71
N PRO A 216 -11.48 1.70 16.92
CA PRO A 216 -10.56 0.67 16.42
C PRO A 216 -9.72 0.02 17.53
N ASN A 217 -9.77 0.55 18.76
CA ASN A 217 -9.09 -0.04 19.92
C ASN A 217 -9.91 -1.09 20.65
N THR A 218 -11.17 -1.30 20.24
CA THR A 218 -12.02 -2.39 20.75
C THR A 218 -11.90 -3.62 19.87
N ARG A 219 -12.17 -4.82 20.41
CA ARG A 219 -12.23 -6.06 19.62
C ARG A 219 -13.21 -5.94 18.45
N ALA A 220 -14.36 -5.33 18.68
CA ALA A 220 -15.38 -5.10 17.65
C ALA A 220 -14.89 -4.16 16.55
N GLY A 221 -14.22 -3.05 16.89
CA GLY A 221 -13.64 -2.15 15.91
C GLY A 221 -12.50 -2.78 15.10
N GLN A 222 -11.64 -3.57 15.73
CA GLN A 222 -10.58 -4.32 15.03
C GLN A 222 -11.17 -5.33 14.06
N GLN A 223 -12.14 -6.12 14.51
CA GLN A 223 -12.83 -7.10 13.67
C GLN A 223 -13.51 -6.41 12.47
N ALA A 224 -14.15 -5.26 12.69
CA ALA A 224 -14.80 -4.53 11.60
C ALA A 224 -13.79 -4.05 10.55
N ILE A 225 -12.63 -3.53 10.96
CA ILE A 225 -11.55 -3.16 10.02
C ILE A 225 -11.02 -4.40 9.29
N ASP A 226 -10.80 -5.50 9.99
CA ASP A 226 -10.36 -6.75 9.37
C ASP A 226 -11.40 -7.28 8.36
N ASP A 227 -12.69 -7.14 8.65
CA ASP A 227 -13.79 -7.51 7.76
C ASP A 227 -13.86 -6.59 6.54
N ILE A 228 -13.51 -5.30 6.67
CA ILE A 228 -13.34 -4.38 5.52
C ILE A 228 -12.16 -4.82 4.67
N ILE A 229 -10.98 -4.99 5.26
CA ILE A 229 -9.75 -5.33 4.54
C ILE A 229 -9.84 -6.69 3.86
N SER A 230 -10.53 -7.64 4.48
CA SER A 230 -10.72 -9.00 3.95
C SER A 230 -11.84 -9.11 2.94
N GLY A 231 -12.72 -8.11 2.84
CA GLY A 231 -13.89 -8.12 1.96
C GLY A 231 -15.16 -8.74 2.56
N ARG A 232 -15.10 -9.27 3.80
CA ARG A 232 -16.26 -9.88 4.49
C ARG A 232 -17.39 -8.89 4.80
N SER A 233 -17.08 -7.60 4.90
CA SER A 233 -18.07 -6.54 5.14
C SER A 233 -18.62 -5.89 3.88
N ALA A 234 -18.16 -6.29 2.69
CA ALA A 234 -18.63 -5.73 1.44
C ALA A 234 -20.16 -5.95 1.27
N GLY A 235 -20.86 -4.90 0.88
CA GLY A 235 -22.33 -4.83 0.85
C GLY A 235 -22.99 -4.56 2.21
N LYS A 236 -22.22 -4.39 3.29
CA LYS A 236 -22.71 -4.16 4.67
C LYS A 236 -21.92 -3.07 5.41
N LEU A 237 -21.23 -2.19 4.69
CA LEU A 237 -20.43 -1.12 5.29
C LEU A 237 -21.32 -0.09 5.99
N LYS A 238 -21.01 0.23 7.27
CA LYS A 238 -21.69 1.28 8.02
C LYS A 238 -21.36 2.70 7.55
N ARG A 239 -20.14 2.90 7.02
CA ARG A 239 -19.62 4.18 6.55
C ARG A 239 -19.10 4.07 5.12
N PRO A 240 -20.00 3.85 4.14
CA PRO A 240 -19.58 3.56 2.76
C PRO A 240 -18.82 4.73 2.10
N ALA A 241 -19.15 5.99 2.45
CA ALA A 241 -18.43 7.17 1.95
C ALA A 241 -16.97 7.22 2.42
N ASP A 242 -16.72 6.97 3.71
CA ASP A 242 -15.36 6.93 4.26
C ASP A 242 -14.53 5.82 3.61
N VAL A 243 -15.12 4.65 3.36
CA VAL A 243 -14.42 3.55 2.67
C VAL A 243 -14.15 3.88 1.20
N ARG A 244 -15.09 4.54 0.50
CA ARG A 244 -14.82 5.13 -0.82
C ARG A 244 -13.60 6.04 -0.77
N ASP A 245 -13.56 6.98 0.17
CA ASP A 245 -12.47 7.96 0.25
C ASP A 245 -11.13 7.27 0.50
N THR A 246 -11.08 6.24 1.35
CA THR A 246 -9.88 5.41 1.53
C THR A 246 -9.48 4.71 0.23
N VAL A 247 -10.41 4.12 -0.52
CA VAL A 247 -10.13 3.46 -1.80
C VAL A 247 -9.56 4.46 -2.81
N ILE A 248 -10.21 5.61 -2.97
CA ILE A 248 -9.76 6.67 -3.89
C ILE A 248 -8.37 7.15 -3.51
N HIS A 249 -8.15 7.46 -2.23
CA HIS A 249 -6.87 7.96 -1.73
C HIS A 249 -5.72 6.99 -2.03
N LYS A 250 -5.88 5.70 -1.70
CA LYS A 250 -4.85 4.67 -1.91
C LYS A 250 -4.44 4.48 -3.37
N GLY A 251 -5.32 4.78 -4.32
CA GLY A 251 -5.00 4.73 -5.75
C GLY A 251 -4.37 6.03 -6.24
N ARG A 252 -5.07 7.14 -5.99
CA ARG A 252 -4.73 8.45 -6.55
C ARG A 252 -3.40 8.98 -6.04
N GLU A 253 -3.08 8.83 -4.76
CA GLU A 253 -1.83 9.39 -4.23
C GLU A 253 -0.61 8.86 -4.99
N TRP A 254 -0.58 7.54 -5.23
CA TRP A 254 0.47 6.89 -6.00
C TRP A 254 0.48 7.33 -7.47
N MET A 255 -0.69 7.38 -8.11
CA MET A 255 -0.81 7.72 -9.53
C MET A 255 -0.46 9.19 -9.79
N GLU A 256 -0.99 10.12 -9.00
CA GLU A 256 -0.70 11.56 -9.13
C GLU A 256 0.77 11.86 -8.82
N SER A 257 1.33 11.27 -7.76
CA SER A 257 2.76 11.37 -7.46
C SER A 257 3.60 10.83 -8.62
N GLY A 258 3.22 9.69 -9.18
CA GLY A 258 3.91 9.08 -10.30
C GLY A 258 3.83 9.91 -11.59
N SER A 259 2.66 10.46 -11.90
CA SER A 259 2.44 11.38 -13.01
C SER A 259 3.31 12.64 -12.88
N LYS A 260 3.42 13.23 -11.69
CA LYS A 260 4.33 14.37 -11.43
C LYS A 260 5.80 14.02 -11.69
N TRP A 261 6.26 12.86 -11.22
CA TRP A 261 7.63 12.39 -11.47
C TRP A 261 7.91 12.12 -12.95
N ALA A 262 6.98 11.47 -13.64
CA ALA A 262 7.12 11.17 -15.06
C ALA A 262 7.18 12.44 -15.92
N ASN A 263 6.28 13.40 -15.65
CA ASN A 263 6.26 14.69 -16.36
C ASN A 263 7.53 15.50 -16.09
N ARG A 264 8.01 15.49 -14.84
CA ARG A 264 9.31 16.10 -14.50
C ARG A 264 10.46 15.45 -15.27
N GLY A 265 10.48 14.12 -15.33
CA GLY A 265 11.49 13.38 -16.07
C GLY A 265 11.50 13.69 -17.56
N ALA A 266 10.33 13.76 -18.19
CA ALA A 266 10.19 14.14 -19.60
C ALA A 266 10.71 15.57 -19.86
N ARG A 267 10.33 16.53 -19.02
CA ARG A 267 10.76 17.93 -19.15
C ARG A 267 12.26 18.12 -18.92
N GLU A 268 12.86 17.37 -18.00
CA GLU A 268 14.28 17.47 -17.68
C GLU A 268 15.17 16.51 -18.49
N GLY A 269 14.61 15.70 -19.40
CA GLY A 269 15.36 14.66 -20.12
C GLY A 269 15.93 13.57 -19.21
N LYS A 270 15.34 13.35 -18.03
CA LYS A 270 15.83 12.42 -16.99
C LYS A 270 15.03 11.13 -16.97
N ASP A 271 15.50 10.12 -17.69
CA ASP A 271 14.90 8.77 -17.74
C ASP A 271 14.68 8.16 -16.35
N VAL A 272 15.57 8.42 -15.39
CA VAL A 272 15.43 7.93 -14.01
C VAL A 272 14.14 8.43 -13.34
N TYR A 273 13.72 9.67 -13.60
CA TYR A 273 12.48 10.23 -13.03
C TYR A 273 11.24 9.67 -13.72
N ILE A 274 11.33 9.39 -15.03
CA ILE A 274 10.28 8.68 -15.77
C ILE A 274 10.06 7.29 -15.17
N ARG A 275 11.14 6.54 -14.94
CA ARG A 275 11.07 5.19 -14.35
C ARG A 275 10.50 5.21 -12.93
N ILE A 276 10.91 6.15 -12.08
CA ILE A 276 10.31 6.35 -10.74
C ILE A 276 8.81 6.64 -10.86
N GLY A 277 8.43 7.54 -11.78
CA GLY A 277 7.04 7.89 -12.02
C GLY A 277 6.19 6.68 -12.42
N ASN A 278 6.68 5.89 -13.38
CA ASN A 278 6.00 4.69 -13.85
C ASN A 278 5.86 3.61 -12.75
N GLN A 279 6.89 3.41 -11.93
CA GLN A 279 6.80 2.47 -10.80
C GLN A 279 5.72 2.88 -9.79
N LYS A 280 5.57 4.19 -9.53
CA LYS A 280 4.51 4.71 -8.66
C LYS A 280 3.11 4.54 -9.27
N VAL A 281 2.93 4.85 -10.55
CA VAL A 281 1.63 4.64 -11.22
C VAL A 281 1.26 3.15 -11.24
N ARG A 282 2.22 2.26 -11.54
CA ARG A 282 2.03 0.80 -11.47
C ARG A 282 1.55 0.36 -10.09
N GLU A 283 2.16 0.90 -9.03
CA GLU A 283 1.74 0.59 -7.66
C GLU A 283 0.31 1.08 -7.38
N GLY A 284 -0.06 2.28 -7.82
CA GLY A 284 -1.44 2.78 -7.71
C GLY A 284 -2.44 1.86 -8.41
N MET A 285 -2.14 1.44 -9.65
CA MET A 285 -2.98 0.49 -10.40
C MET A 285 -3.14 -0.84 -9.66
N ARG A 286 -2.04 -1.35 -9.07
CA ARG A 286 -2.05 -2.56 -8.25
C ARG A 286 -2.90 -2.42 -6.99
N GLN A 287 -2.85 -1.27 -6.33
CA GLN A 287 -3.72 -1.00 -5.17
C GLN A 287 -5.19 -0.99 -5.59
N MET A 288 -5.54 -0.45 -6.77
CA MET A 288 -6.92 -0.49 -7.27
C MET A 288 -7.42 -1.90 -7.55
N SER A 289 -6.61 -2.76 -8.18
CA SER A 289 -7.01 -4.17 -8.34
C SER A 289 -7.15 -4.90 -7.00
N LYS A 290 -6.29 -4.58 -6.01
CA LYS A 290 -6.38 -5.12 -4.65
C LYS A 290 -7.68 -4.70 -3.97
N GLU A 291 -8.03 -3.42 -4.03
CA GLU A 291 -9.27 -2.90 -3.45
C GLU A 291 -10.52 -3.40 -4.18
N TYR A 292 -10.48 -3.52 -5.51
CA TYR A 292 -11.53 -4.18 -6.28
C TYR A 292 -11.76 -5.61 -5.81
N ASN A 293 -10.69 -6.40 -5.67
CA ASN A 293 -10.82 -7.79 -5.23
C ASN A 293 -11.42 -7.90 -3.83
N ARG A 294 -11.05 -6.98 -2.92
CA ARG A 294 -11.54 -6.95 -1.53
C ARG A 294 -12.99 -6.47 -1.44
N GLN A 295 -13.27 -5.29 -1.97
CA GLN A 295 -14.54 -4.60 -1.72
C GLN A 295 -15.65 -4.96 -2.71
N VAL A 296 -15.31 -5.51 -3.87
CA VAL A 296 -16.26 -5.70 -4.98
C VAL A 296 -16.32 -7.15 -5.44
N ALA A 297 -15.20 -7.71 -5.92
CA ALA A 297 -15.22 -9.01 -6.60
C ALA A 297 -15.67 -10.15 -5.67
N GLN A 298 -15.22 -10.15 -4.41
CA GLN A 298 -15.65 -11.14 -3.43
C GLN A 298 -17.15 -11.07 -3.14
N PHE A 299 -17.69 -9.86 -2.97
CA PHE A 299 -19.12 -9.66 -2.72
C PHE A 299 -19.97 -10.15 -3.89
N ILE A 300 -19.62 -9.74 -5.12
CA ILE A 300 -20.36 -10.15 -6.32
C ILE A 300 -20.32 -11.68 -6.49
N LYS A 301 -19.16 -12.31 -6.27
CA LYS A 301 -19.02 -13.77 -6.34
C LYS A 301 -19.82 -14.48 -5.25
N ALA A 302 -19.87 -13.94 -4.03
CA ALA A 302 -20.68 -14.49 -2.94
C ALA A 302 -22.19 -14.44 -3.24
N LYS A 303 -22.61 -13.59 -4.18
CA LYS A 303 -23.98 -13.53 -4.71
C LYS A 303 -24.20 -14.46 -5.92
N GLY A 304 -23.22 -15.29 -6.29
CA GLY A 304 -23.30 -16.19 -7.45
C GLY A 304 -23.20 -15.48 -8.80
N LEU A 305 -22.82 -14.20 -8.83
CA LEU A 305 -22.76 -13.40 -10.05
C LEU A 305 -21.33 -13.34 -10.61
N ASN A 306 -21.24 -13.07 -11.92
CA ASN A 306 -19.97 -12.81 -12.59
C ASN A 306 -19.62 -11.31 -12.51
N PRO A 307 -18.52 -10.91 -11.83
CA PRO A 307 -18.13 -9.51 -11.71
C PRO A 307 -18.01 -8.76 -13.04
N SER A 308 -17.53 -9.43 -14.09
CA SER A 308 -17.37 -8.82 -15.42
C SER A 308 -18.69 -8.43 -16.10
N LYS A 309 -19.82 -9.00 -15.67
CA LYS A 309 -21.16 -8.69 -16.18
C LYS A 309 -21.88 -7.61 -15.38
N VAL A 310 -21.43 -7.34 -14.16
CA VAL A 310 -22.08 -6.41 -13.21
C VAL A 310 -21.38 -5.05 -13.21
N LEU A 311 -20.07 -5.04 -13.42
CA LEU A 311 -19.29 -3.81 -13.38
C LEU A 311 -19.69 -2.85 -14.51
N PRO A 312 -19.73 -1.53 -14.25
CA PRO A 312 -19.82 -0.53 -15.30
C PRO A 312 -18.77 -0.76 -16.40
N PRO A 313 -19.12 -0.68 -17.69
CA PRO A 313 -18.21 -1.05 -18.78
C PRO A 313 -16.86 -0.32 -18.77
N ARG A 314 -16.85 0.95 -18.34
CA ARG A 314 -15.62 1.75 -18.18
C ARG A 314 -14.72 1.18 -17.08
N LEU A 315 -15.28 0.97 -15.89
CA LEU A 315 -14.57 0.43 -14.74
C LEU A 315 -14.03 -0.99 -15.03
N ASN A 316 -14.84 -1.85 -15.64
CA ASN A 316 -14.44 -3.21 -15.99
C ASN A 316 -13.21 -3.23 -16.92
N LYS A 317 -13.24 -2.43 -18.00
CA LYS A 317 -12.11 -2.31 -18.92
C LYS A 317 -10.88 -1.68 -18.27
N GLY A 318 -11.08 -0.66 -17.43
CA GLY A 318 -9.99 -0.01 -16.68
C GLY A 318 -9.26 -0.98 -15.75
N LEU A 319 -10.00 -1.77 -14.98
CA LEU A 319 -9.45 -2.82 -14.10
C LEU A 319 -8.76 -3.93 -14.90
N GLU A 320 -9.26 -4.27 -16.09
CA GLU A 320 -8.57 -5.21 -16.97
C GLU A 320 -7.19 -4.67 -17.42
N ILE A 321 -7.12 -3.39 -17.77
CA ILE A 321 -5.85 -2.72 -18.11
C ILE A 321 -4.90 -2.73 -16.91
N PHE A 322 -5.39 -2.40 -15.71
CA PHE A 322 -4.57 -2.43 -14.49
C PHE A 322 -4.01 -3.83 -14.23
N ARG A 323 -4.82 -4.88 -14.41
CA ARG A 323 -4.35 -6.27 -14.31
C ARG A 323 -3.26 -6.59 -15.32
N LYS A 324 -3.34 -6.08 -16.56
CA LYS A 324 -2.27 -6.27 -17.56
C LYS A 324 -0.98 -5.55 -17.16
N VAL A 325 -1.07 -4.38 -16.53
CA VAL A 325 0.10 -3.66 -15.98
C VAL A 325 0.75 -4.45 -14.84
N GLU A 326 -0.04 -5.06 -13.97
CA GLU A 326 0.48 -5.98 -12.95
C GLU A 326 1.20 -7.20 -13.55
N GLN A 327 0.74 -7.65 -14.72
CA GLN A 327 1.33 -8.75 -15.48
C GLN A 327 2.55 -8.33 -16.34
N GLY A 328 2.97 -7.06 -16.26
CA GLY A 328 4.20 -6.59 -16.90
C GLY A 328 4.00 -5.64 -18.09
N MET A 329 2.76 -5.29 -18.45
CA MET A 329 2.50 -4.24 -19.44
C MET A 329 3.13 -2.90 -19.00
N PRO A 330 3.80 -2.16 -19.90
CA PRO A 330 4.27 -0.81 -19.62
C PRO A 330 3.13 0.13 -19.22
N VAL A 331 3.39 1.03 -18.27
CA VAL A 331 2.38 1.99 -17.78
C VAL A 331 1.98 2.97 -18.89
N GLU A 332 2.94 3.34 -19.74
CA GLU A 332 2.70 4.21 -20.88
C GLU A 332 1.74 3.58 -21.89
N GLN A 333 1.89 2.27 -22.16
CA GLN A 333 0.94 1.54 -23.00
C GLN A 333 -0.47 1.55 -22.39
N ALA A 334 -0.58 1.32 -21.08
CA ALA A 334 -1.86 1.39 -20.38
C ALA A 334 -2.50 2.77 -20.45
N ARG A 335 -1.72 3.86 -20.36
CA ARG A 335 -2.22 5.23 -20.52
C ARG A 335 -2.80 5.46 -21.91
N GLU A 336 -2.15 5.00 -22.97
CA GLU A 336 -2.70 5.10 -24.33
C GLU A 336 -3.98 4.26 -24.51
N MET A 337 -4.03 3.06 -23.91
CA MET A 337 -5.24 2.24 -23.92
C MET A 337 -6.42 2.95 -23.21
N LEU A 338 -6.18 3.57 -22.05
CA LEU A 338 -7.19 4.33 -21.31
C LEU A 338 -7.63 5.58 -22.08
N LYS A 339 -6.68 6.32 -22.66
CA LYS A 339 -6.94 7.48 -23.50
C LYS A 339 -7.85 7.12 -24.68
N ALA A 340 -7.60 6.00 -25.34
CA ALA A 340 -8.40 5.51 -26.46
C ALA A 340 -9.86 5.13 -26.07
N MET A 341 -10.13 4.92 -24.78
CA MET A 341 -11.49 4.71 -24.26
C MET A 341 -12.24 6.02 -24.00
N THR A 342 -11.56 7.17 -24.00
CA THR A 342 -12.16 8.48 -23.69
C THR A 342 -13.23 8.83 -24.74
N PRO A 343 -14.48 9.10 -24.32
CA PRO A 343 -15.52 9.58 -25.23
C PRO A 343 -15.13 10.93 -25.85
N LYS A 344 -15.53 11.18 -27.10
CA LYS A 344 -15.30 12.48 -27.76
C LYS A 344 -16.02 13.58 -26.96
N GLY A 345 -15.28 14.61 -26.53
CA GLY A 345 -15.80 15.69 -25.69
C GLY A 345 -16.10 15.32 -24.23
N GLY A 346 -15.80 14.08 -23.82
CA GLY A 346 -16.01 13.60 -22.45
C GLY A 346 -14.80 13.81 -21.54
N VAL A 347 -14.98 13.51 -20.25
CA VAL A 347 -13.89 13.52 -19.25
C VAL A 347 -12.81 12.50 -19.64
N PRO A 348 -11.52 12.91 -19.68
CA PRO A 348 -10.41 12.00 -19.97
C PRO A 348 -10.41 10.78 -19.07
N ILE A 349 -10.27 9.59 -19.66
CA ILE A 349 -10.09 8.37 -18.88
C ILE A 349 -8.60 8.20 -18.58
N THR A 350 -8.25 8.37 -17.31
CA THR A 350 -6.90 8.21 -16.76
C THR A 350 -6.90 7.15 -15.66
N PRO A 351 -5.73 6.67 -15.21
CA PRO A 351 -5.66 5.78 -14.05
C PRO A 351 -6.39 6.32 -12.81
N GLU A 352 -6.26 7.63 -12.55
CA GLU A 352 -6.89 8.32 -11.43
C GLU A 352 -8.42 8.28 -11.55
N THR A 353 -8.98 8.50 -12.74
CA THR A 353 -10.45 8.41 -12.94
C THR A 353 -10.99 6.99 -12.75
N ILE A 354 -10.20 5.96 -13.02
CA ILE A 354 -10.60 4.56 -12.72
C ILE A 354 -10.57 4.31 -11.20
N ALA A 355 -9.67 4.95 -10.46
CA ALA A 355 -9.69 4.91 -9.00
C ALA A 355 -10.95 5.58 -8.43
N ASP A 356 -11.34 6.73 -8.97
CA ASP A 356 -12.60 7.41 -8.62
C ASP A 356 -13.81 6.51 -8.91
N ASP A 357 -13.86 5.91 -10.11
CA ASP A 357 -14.92 4.97 -10.49
C ASP A 357 -15.05 3.80 -9.53
N LEU A 358 -13.92 3.21 -9.14
CA LEU A 358 -13.90 2.09 -8.21
C LEU A 358 -14.42 2.51 -6.84
N GLY A 359 -13.94 3.63 -6.31
CA GLY A 359 -14.42 4.16 -5.03
C GLY A 359 -15.93 4.42 -5.05
N ASN A 360 -16.41 5.11 -6.08
CA ASN A 360 -17.84 5.40 -6.25
C ASN A 360 -18.67 4.13 -6.37
N PHE A 361 -18.16 3.11 -7.06
CA PHE A 361 -18.83 1.82 -7.16
C PHE A 361 -18.86 1.07 -5.82
N VAL A 362 -17.79 1.15 -5.00
CA VAL A 362 -17.78 0.60 -3.64
C VAL A 362 -18.84 1.27 -2.77
N GLU A 363 -18.94 2.60 -2.81
CA GLU A 363 -20.01 3.31 -2.11
C GLU A 363 -21.39 2.87 -2.61
N PHE A 364 -21.56 2.78 -3.93
CA PHE A 364 -22.82 2.39 -4.55
C PHE A 364 -23.30 1.01 -4.07
N LEU A 365 -22.44 0.00 -4.17
CA LEU A 365 -22.73 -1.37 -3.77
C LEU A 365 -23.16 -1.47 -2.30
N ASN A 366 -22.59 -0.63 -1.44
CA ASN A 366 -22.86 -0.68 -0.01
C ASN A 366 -24.08 0.15 0.42
N ARG A 367 -24.49 1.15 -0.38
CA ARG A 367 -25.69 1.94 -0.12
C ARG A 367 -26.94 1.34 -0.74
N TRP A 368 -26.85 0.86 -1.97
CA TRP A 368 -28.00 0.46 -2.77
C TRP A 368 -27.99 -1.02 -3.16
N GLY A 369 -26.91 -1.75 -2.83
CA GLY A 369 -26.75 -3.14 -3.24
C GLY A 369 -26.35 -3.28 -4.70
N LEU A 370 -26.56 -4.48 -5.25
CA LEU A 370 -26.37 -4.71 -6.67
C LEU A 370 -27.62 -4.24 -7.42
N PRO A 371 -27.48 -3.68 -8.65
CA PRO A 371 -28.63 -3.51 -9.51
C PRO A 371 -29.32 -4.87 -9.66
N ALA A 372 -30.65 -4.90 -9.59
CA ALA A 372 -31.39 -6.09 -10.02
C ALA A 372 -30.89 -6.48 -11.41
N SER A 373 -30.55 -7.76 -11.61
CA SER A 373 -30.14 -8.20 -12.95
C SER A 373 -31.30 -7.89 -13.91
N PRO A 374 -31.03 -7.30 -15.08
CA PRO A 374 -32.05 -7.18 -16.11
C PRO A 374 -32.59 -8.55 -16.52
#